data_AF-A0A5E8V4N2-F1
#
_entry.id   AF-A0A5E8V4N2-F1
#
_cell.length_a   1.000
_cell.length_b   1.000
_cell.length_c   1.000
_cell.angle_alpha   90.00
_cell.angle_beta   90.00
_cell.angle_gamma   90.00
#
_symmetry.space_group_name_H-M   'P 1'
#
loop_
_entity.id
_entity.type
_entity.pdbx_description
1 polymer ?
#
loop_
_entity_poly.entity_id
_entity_poly.type
_entity_poly.pdbx_seq_one_letter_code
_entity_poly.pdbx_strand_id
1 'polypeptide(L)'
;MARELSARGVANHRVVPWNLQMIGRILRNENYTGNTVYFRTSNYLRGRRVINAKAKLIRAFDALEQIVSRNVFDAAQWIIERQIRQRLSSDELLKRLRVLQHRLGTHSLSTRSVEQREPQRGPVRAEVR
;
A
#
# COMPACT_ATOMS: atom_id res chain seq x y z
N MET A 1 3.94 15.11 5.42
CA MET A 1 2.62 14.47 5.24
C MET A 1 2.25 13.44 6.31
N ALA A 2 2.42 12.12 6.18
CA ALA A 2 1.89 11.18 7.21
C ALA A 2 2.43 11.44 8.62
N ARG A 3 3.75 11.53 8.76
CA ARG A 3 4.42 11.87 10.03
C ARG A 3 4.00 13.23 10.58
N GLU A 4 3.83 14.19 9.68
CA GLU A 4 3.47 15.57 10.02
C GLU A 4 2.02 15.69 10.49
N LEU A 5 1.07 15.02 9.82
CA LEU A 5 -0.33 15.00 10.23
C LEU A 5 -0.50 14.30 11.58
N SER A 6 0.24 13.21 11.80
CA SER A 6 0.29 12.53 13.09
C SER A 6 0.94 13.40 14.17
N ALA A 7 2.00 14.16 13.85
CA ALA A 7 2.64 15.09 14.78
C ALA A 7 1.73 16.28 15.16
N ARG A 8 0.85 16.71 14.25
CA ARG A 8 -0.17 17.73 14.51
C ARG A 8 -1.37 17.21 15.32
N GLY A 9 -1.36 15.93 15.73
CA GLY A 9 -2.45 15.33 16.50
C GLY A 9 -3.75 15.13 15.71
N VAL A 10 -3.74 15.31 14.39
CA VAL A 10 -4.93 15.16 13.56
C VAL A 10 -5.13 13.68 13.27
N ALA A 11 -6.11 13.06 13.92
CA ALA A 11 -6.51 11.70 13.60
C ALA A 11 -7.27 11.65 12.25
N ASN A 12 -7.22 10.51 11.58
CA ASN A 12 -8.00 10.32 10.36
C ASN A 12 -9.49 10.08 10.68
N HIS A 13 -10.32 9.89 9.64
CA HIS A 13 -11.76 9.61 9.78
C HIS A 13 -12.13 8.37 10.63
N ARG A 14 -11.16 7.50 10.95
CA ARG A 14 -11.33 6.33 11.82
C ARG A 14 -10.73 6.54 13.22
N VAL A 15 -10.36 7.78 13.55
CA VAL A 15 -9.72 8.14 14.82
C VAL A 15 -8.39 7.39 15.04
N VAL A 16 -7.67 7.07 13.94
CA VAL A 16 -6.32 6.47 14.02
C VAL A 16 -5.27 7.36 13.33
N PRO A 17 -3.97 7.19 13.62
CA PRO A 17 -2.93 7.97 12.97
C PRO A 17 -2.92 7.84 11.45
N TRP A 18 -2.40 8.85 10.77
CA TRP A 18 -2.27 8.83 9.33
C TRP A 18 -1.19 7.85 8.87
N ASN A 19 -1.55 7.01 7.89
CA ASN A 19 -0.60 6.12 7.23
C ASN A 19 -0.42 6.51 5.75
N LEU A 20 0.77 6.25 5.21
CA LEU A 20 1.13 6.62 3.84
C LEU A 20 0.25 5.92 2.80
N GLN A 21 -0.16 4.68 3.05
CA GLN A 21 -1.04 3.90 2.16
C GLN A 21 -2.41 4.58 2.00
N MET A 22 -2.97 5.08 3.08
CA MET A 22 -4.26 5.76 3.15
C MET A 22 -4.18 7.10 2.43
N ILE A 23 -3.16 7.91 2.75
CA ILE A 23 -2.93 9.18 2.06
C ILE A 23 -2.77 8.92 0.56
N GLY A 24 -1.96 7.94 0.17
CA GLY A 24 -1.76 7.58 -1.22
C GLY A 24 -3.03 7.05 -1.91
N ARG A 25 -3.99 6.47 -1.19
CA ARG A 25 -5.32 6.10 -1.74
C ARG A 25 -6.18 7.33 -1.97
N ILE A 26 -6.22 8.25 -1.01
CA ILE A 26 -6.97 9.50 -1.10
C ILE A 26 -6.47 10.33 -2.27
N LEU A 27 -5.15 10.54 -2.36
CA LEU A 27 -4.55 11.36 -3.41
C LEU A 27 -4.75 10.79 -4.82
N ARG A 28 -4.99 9.48 -4.99
CA ARG A 28 -5.25 8.86 -6.31
C ARG A 28 -6.73 8.72 -6.64
N ASN A 29 -7.61 9.14 -5.75
CA ASN A 29 -9.04 8.99 -5.96
C ASN A 29 -9.57 10.11 -6.85
N GLU A 30 -9.98 9.76 -8.06
CA GLU A 30 -10.54 10.69 -9.03
C GLU A 30 -11.89 11.29 -8.56
N ASN A 31 -12.57 10.68 -7.58
CA ASN A 31 -13.85 11.19 -7.08
C ASN A 31 -13.76 12.63 -6.56
N TYR A 32 -12.60 13.05 -6.06
CA TYR A 32 -12.40 14.42 -5.55
C TYR A 32 -12.42 15.48 -6.66
N THR A 33 -12.22 15.09 -7.93
CA THR A 33 -12.34 16.00 -9.09
C THR A 33 -13.72 15.95 -9.75
N GLY A 34 -14.67 15.19 -9.19
CA GLY A 34 -15.99 14.93 -9.77
C GLY A 34 -16.04 13.70 -10.67
N ASN A 35 -14.90 13.10 -10.99
CA ASN A 35 -14.79 11.90 -11.83
C ASN A 35 -14.99 10.62 -11.01
N THR A 36 -15.89 9.74 -11.42
CA THR A 36 -16.06 8.43 -10.77
C THR A 36 -15.51 7.31 -11.65
N VAL A 37 -14.63 6.48 -11.10
CA VAL A 37 -14.10 5.29 -11.77
C VAL A 37 -14.55 4.03 -11.05
N TYR A 38 -15.41 3.25 -11.70
CA TYR A 38 -15.95 2.02 -11.13
C TYR A 38 -15.58 0.78 -11.97
N PHE A 39 -16.11 -0.37 -11.57
CA PHE A 39 -15.81 -1.68 -12.17
C PHE A 39 -14.34 -2.13 -12.05
N ARG A 40 -13.61 -1.63 -11.04
CA ARG A 40 -12.22 -2.06 -10.74
C ARG A 40 -12.11 -3.53 -10.38
N THR A 41 -13.09 -4.04 -9.65
CA THR A 41 -13.23 -5.46 -9.36
C THR A 41 -14.68 -5.86 -9.51
N SER A 42 -14.94 -7.04 -10.07
CA SER A 42 -16.27 -7.63 -10.14
C SER A 42 -16.32 -8.91 -9.33
N ASN A 43 -17.48 -9.21 -8.76
CA ASN A 43 -17.77 -10.54 -8.23
C ASN A 43 -19.13 -10.96 -8.79
N TYR A 44 -19.14 -11.99 -9.62
CA TYR A 44 -20.38 -12.57 -10.11
C TYR A 44 -20.96 -13.50 -9.03
N LEU A 45 -22.27 -13.77 -9.06
CA LEU A 45 -22.93 -14.60 -8.04
C LEU A 45 -22.21 -15.94 -7.86
N ARG A 46 -21.89 -16.31 -6.61
CA ARG A 46 -21.08 -17.48 -6.23
C ARG A 46 -19.69 -17.57 -6.91
N GLY A 47 -19.25 -16.50 -7.56
CA GLY A 47 -17.97 -16.41 -8.25
C GLY A 47 -16.83 -16.00 -7.34
N ARG A 48 -15.62 -16.04 -7.89
CA ARG A 48 -14.44 -15.44 -7.27
C ARG A 48 -14.35 -13.97 -7.67
N ARG A 49 -13.78 -13.17 -6.78
CA ARG A 49 -13.44 -11.76 -7.06
C ARG A 49 -12.44 -11.70 -8.22
N VAL A 50 -12.81 -10.99 -9.28
CA VAL A 50 -11.96 -10.74 -10.45
C VAL A 50 -11.48 -9.29 -10.44
N ILE A 51 -10.19 -9.07 -10.69
CA ILE A 51 -9.63 -7.75 -10.95
C ILE A 51 -9.78 -7.47 -12.44
N ASN A 52 -10.50 -6.41 -12.78
CA ASN A 52 -10.79 -6.10 -14.17
C ASN A 52 -9.64 -5.31 -14.81
N ALA A 53 -9.40 -5.59 -16.11
CA ALA A 53 -8.44 -4.84 -16.89
C ALA A 53 -8.84 -3.36 -17.00
N LYS A 54 -7.86 -2.46 -17.17
CA LYS A 54 -8.10 -1.02 -17.27
C LYS A 54 -9.09 -0.64 -18.38
N ALA A 55 -9.07 -1.36 -19.50
CA ALA A 55 -9.98 -1.15 -20.62
C ALA A 55 -11.47 -1.41 -20.28
N LYS A 56 -11.74 -2.20 -19.23
CA LYS A 56 -13.11 -2.45 -18.75
C LYS A 56 -13.57 -1.45 -17.69
N LEU A 57 -12.68 -0.58 -17.20
CA LEU A 57 -13.04 0.41 -16.21
C LEU A 57 -13.98 1.42 -16.82
N ILE A 58 -15.11 1.63 -16.17
CA ILE A 58 -16.06 2.64 -16.60
C ILE A 58 -15.75 3.92 -15.82
N ARG A 59 -15.56 5.01 -16.56
CA ARG A 59 -15.25 6.33 -16.05
C ARG A 59 -16.40 7.26 -16.39
N ALA A 60 -17.06 7.78 -15.36
CA ALA A 60 -18.05 8.83 -15.49
C ALA A 60 -17.40 10.17 -15.13
N PHE A 61 -17.53 11.14 -16.03
CA PHE A 61 -17.04 12.51 -15.83
C PHE A 61 -18.13 13.34 -15.17
N ASP A 62 -17.74 14.26 -14.28
CA ASP A 62 -18.63 15.20 -13.60
C ASP A 62 -19.86 14.54 -12.93
N ALA A 63 -19.68 13.31 -12.46
CA ALA A 63 -20.73 12.52 -11.81
C ALA A 63 -20.95 12.92 -10.34
N LEU A 64 -19.99 13.62 -9.75
CA LEU A 64 -20.01 14.09 -8.37
C LEU A 64 -19.60 15.56 -8.32
N GLU A 65 -19.99 16.23 -7.24
CA GLU A 65 -19.52 17.58 -6.97
C GLU A 65 -17.99 17.58 -6.78
N GLN A 66 -17.33 18.49 -7.49
CA GLN A 66 -15.89 18.64 -7.42
C GLN A 66 -15.48 19.31 -6.10
N ILE A 67 -14.76 18.57 -5.26
CA ILE A 67 -14.22 19.08 -3.98
C ILE A 67 -12.85 19.74 -4.20
N VAL A 68 -12.07 19.25 -5.16
CA VAL A 68 -10.72 19.71 -5.48
C VAL A 68 -10.62 20.03 -6.96
N SER A 69 -10.05 21.19 -7.30
CA SER A 69 -9.84 21.57 -8.69
C SER A 69 -8.94 20.58 -9.43
N ARG A 70 -9.23 20.39 -10.72
CA ARG A 70 -8.47 19.48 -11.60
C ARG A 70 -6.98 19.82 -11.62
N ASN A 71 -6.63 21.10 -11.66
CA ASN A 71 -5.22 21.56 -11.67
C ASN A 71 -4.44 21.08 -10.43
N VAL A 72 -5.06 21.16 -9.25
CA VAL A 72 -4.41 20.71 -7.99
C VAL A 72 -4.26 19.18 -7.99
N PHE A 73 -5.28 18.46 -8.45
CA PHE A 73 -5.23 17.00 -8.55
C PHE A 73 -4.16 16.53 -9.53
N ASP A 74 -4.06 17.16 -10.70
CA ASP A 74 -3.10 16.81 -11.74
C ASP A 74 -1.66 17.09 -11.28
N ALA A 75 -1.43 18.21 -10.58
CA ALA A 75 -0.15 18.49 -9.94
C ALA A 75 0.23 17.41 -8.92
N ALA A 76 -0.73 16.96 -8.10
CA ALA A 76 -0.49 15.87 -7.15
C ALA A 76 -0.18 14.54 -7.87
N GLN A 77 -0.90 14.19 -8.94
CA GLN A 77 -0.59 12.99 -9.74
C GLN A 77 0.82 13.06 -10.33
N TRP A 78 1.21 14.21 -10.88
CA TRP A 78 2.54 14.41 -11.44
C TRP A 78 3.65 14.15 -10.42
N ILE A 79 3.51 14.68 -9.19
CA ILE A 79 4.47 14.45 -8.10
C ILE A 79 4.53 12.95 -7.76
N ILE A 80 3.38 12.30 -7.62
CA ILE A 80 3.29 10.87 -7.30
C ILE A 80 3.96 10.02 -8.40
N GLU A 81 3.65 10.29 -9.66
CA GLU A 81 4.24 9.57 -10.78
C GLU A 81 5.75 9.77 -10.86
N ARG A 82 6.23 11.01 -10.68
CA ARG A 82 7.66 11.31 -10.64
C ARG A 82 8.35 10.51 -9.54
N GLN A 83 7.77 10.44 -8.35
CA GLN A 83 8.33 9.67 -7.24
C GLN A 83 8.32 8.16 -7.50
N ILE A 84 7.26 7.63 -8.11
CA ILE A 84 7.18 6.21 -8.50
C ILE A 84 8.22 5.87 -9.59
N ARG A 85 8.42 6.78 -10.55
CA ARG A 85 9.43 6.63 -11.61
C ARG A 85 10.86 6.73 -11.08
N GLN A 86 11.08 7.46 -10.00
CA GLN A 86 12.38 7.53 -9.28
C GLN A 86 12.65 6.31 -8.39
N ARG A 87 12.00 5.16 -8.65
CA ARG A 87 12.30 3.92 -7.95
C ARG A 87 13.77 3.54 -8.17
N LEU A 88 14.48 3.38 -7.06
CA LEU A 88 15.85 2.86 -7.03
C LEU A 88 15.88 1.48 -7.65
N SER A 89 16.89 1.24 -8.49
CA SER A 89 17.19 -0.14 -8.88
C SER A 89 17.60 -0.94 -7.63
N SER A 90 17.47 -2.27 -7.69
CA SER A 90 17.92 -3.15 -6.60
C SER A 90 19.38 -2.86 -6.24
N ASP A 91 20.24 -2.65 -7.23
CA ASP A 91 21.66 -2.39 -7.01
C ASP A 91 21.91 -1.03 -6.35
N GLU A 92 21.19 0.00 -6.77
CA GLU A 92 21.29 1.32 -6.13
C GLU A 92 20.79 1.30 -4.69
N LEU A 93 19.71 0.56 -4.43
CA LEU A 93 19.17 0.37 -3.08
C LEU A 93 20.19 -0.36 -2.21
N LEU A 94 20.75 -1.47 -2.69
CA LEU A 94 21.77 -2.24 -1.98
C LEU A 94 23.03 -1.40 -1.72
N LYS A 95 23.48 -0.62 -2.71
CA LYS A 95 24.62 0.29 -2.55
C LYS A 95 24.37 1.32 -1.45
N ARG A 96 23.18 1.95 -1.44
CA ARG A 96 22.79 2.90 -0.38
C ARG A 96 22.71 2.25 0.99
N LEU A 97 22.17 1.04 1.08
CA LEU A 97 22.11 0.27 2.33
C LEU A 97 23.50 -0.06 2.86
N ARG A 98 24.45 -0.49 2.01
CA ARG A 98 25.85 -0.73 2.41
C ARG A 98 26.51 0.54 2.93
N VAL A 99 26.31 1.69 2.28
CA VAL A 99 26.82 2.99 2.77
C VAL A 99 26.25 3.34 4.14
N LEU A 100 24.94 3.14 4.34
CA LEU A 100 24.30 3.36 5.65
C LEU A 100 24.82 2.40 6.71
N GLN A 101 25.04 1.13 6.37
CA GLN A 101 25.61 0.12 7.25
C GLN A 101 27.02 0.50 7.70
N HIS A 102 27.88 0.94 6.77
CA HIS A 102 29.22 1.41 7.11
C HIS A 102 29.22 2.67 7.98
N ARG A 103 28.24 3.57 7.80
CA ARG A 103 28.12 4.81 8.59
C ARG A 103 27.59 4.58 10.01
N LEU A 104 26.66 3.65 10.19
CA LEU A 104 25.99 3.40 11.47
C LEU A 104 26.64 2.28 12.29
N GLY A 105 27.62 1.57 11.71
CA GLY A 105 28.19 0.37 12.31
C GLY A 105 27.26 -0.86 12.16
N THR A 106 27.83 -2.04 12.37
CA THR A 106 27.15 -3.33 12.19
C THR A 106 26.13 -3.59 13.29
N HIS A 107 24.96 -2.96 13.23
CA HIS A 107 23.79 -3.55 13.86
C HIS A 107 23.36 -4.71 12.97
N SER A 108 23.87 -5.90 13.27
CA SER A 108 23.38 -7.14 12.68
C SER A 108 21.86 -7.14 12.79
N LEU A 109 21.18 -6.96 11.65
CA LEU A 109 19.85 -7.50 11.47
C LEU A 109 20.04 -9.00 11.59
N SER A 110 19.98 -9.50 12.82
CA SER A 110 19.70 -10.89 13.09
C SER A 110 18.35 -11.15 12.43
N THR A 111 18.41 -11.54 11.16
CA THR A 111 17.46 -12.45 10.55
C THR A 111 17.43 -13.65 11.48
N ARG A 112 16.55 -13.59 12.48
CA ARG A 112 16.12 -14.78 13.19
C ARG A 112 15.52 -15.65 12.11
N SER A 113 16.32 -16.57 11.59
CA SER A 113 15.87 -17.65 10.72
C SER A 113 14.61 -18.19 11.37
N VAL A 114 13.48 -17.99 10.71
CA VAL A 114 12.29 -18.79 10.99
C VAL A 114 12.62 -20.15 10.38
N GLU A 115 13.49 -20.88 11.08
CA GLU A 115 13.76 -22.28 10.83
C GLU A 115 12.43 -23.01 11.06
N GLN A 116 12.01 -23.72 10.02
CA GLN A 116 10.85 -24.57 10.02
C GLN A 116 10.98 -25.58 11.17
N ARG A 117 10.25 -25.35 12.27
CA ARG A 117 9.98 -26.43 13.22
C ARG A 117 8.86 -27.27 12.64
N GLU A 118 9.22 -28.40 12.03
CA GLU A 118 8.26 -29.50 11.86
C GLU A 118 7.67 -29.89 13.22
N PRO A 119 6.35 -30.10 13.33
CA PRO A 119 5.78 -30.61 14.57
C PRO A 119 6.19 -32.08 14.74
N GLN A 120 7.01 -32.34 15.76
CA GLN A 120 7.30 -33.68 16.27
C GLN A 120 5.97 -34.36 16.64
N ARG A 121 5.53 -35.34 15.84
CA ARG A 121 4.50 -36.30 16.29
C ARG A 121 5.14 -37.22 17.33
N GLY A 122 4.84 -36.97 18.60
CA GLY A 122 5.10 -37.93 19.68
C GLY A 122 4.23 -39.18 19.52
N PRO A 123 4.64 -40.33 20.08
CA PRO A 123 3.98 -41.61 19.84
C PRO A 123 2.59 -41.64 20.47
N VAL A 124 1.60 -42.08 19.70
CA VAL A 124 0.26 -42.38 20.20
C VAL A 124 0.36 -43.62 21.08
N ARG A 125 0.18 -43.44 22.39
CA ARG A 125 0.01 -44.56 23.33
C ARG A 125 -1.22 -45.37 22.89
N ALA A 126 -0.99 -46.65 22.62
CA ALA A 126 -2.05 -47.64 22.60
C ALA A 126 -2.62 -47.77 24.01
N GLU A 127 -3.91 -47.53 24.16
CA GLU A 127 -4.68 -48.06 25.30
C GLU A 127 -5.76 -48.99 24.77
N VAL A 128 -5.73 -50.18 25.36
CA VAL A 128 -6.56 -51.34 25.14
C VAL A 128 -7.83 -51.18 26.00
N ARG A 129 -9.00 -51.15 25.38
CA ARG A 129 -10.19 -51.93 25.79
C ARG A 129 -11.36 -51.72 24.83
#